data_AF-A0A1V3XAJ8-F1
#
_entry.id   AF-A0A1V3XAJ8-F1
#
_cell.length_a   1.000
_cell.length_b   1.000
_cell.length_c   1.000
_cell.angle_alpha   90.00
_cell.angle_beta   90.00
_cell.angle_gamma   90.00
#
_symmetry.space_group_name_H-M   'P 1'
#
loop_
_entity.id
_entity.type
_entity.pdbx_description
1 polymer ?
#
loop_
_entity_poly.entity_id
_entity_poly.type
_entity_poly.pdbx_seq_one_letter_code
_entity_poly.pdbx_strand_id
1 'polypeptide(L)' 'MIGDPVNEAARLTELAKLEAGHVLASAIAVSGALDAEALCWDVAEVVELRGAPHPPSWPGR' A
#
# COMPACT_ATOMS: atom_id res chain seq x y z
N MET A 1 -14.66 9.06 -0.62
CA MET A 1 -13.86 8.26 -1.57
C MET A 1 -13.49 6.96 -0.85
N ILE A 2 -13.79 5.79 -1.41
CA ILE A 2 -13.45 4.47 -0.85
C ILE A 2 -12.29 3.82 -1.65
N GLY A 3 -11.71 4.56 -2.62
CA GLY A 3 -10.84 4.01 -3.67
C GLY A 3 -9.38 3.82 -3.27
N ASP A 4 -8.67 4.87 -2.87
CA ASP A 4 -7.20 4.80 -2.84
C ASP A 4 -6.65 4.07 -1.62
N PRO A 5 -7.07 4.39 -0.37
CA PRO A 5 -6.52 3.72 0.81
C PRO A 5 -6.90 2.23 0.89
N VAL A 6 -8.11 1.87 0.44
CA VAL A 6 -8.59 0.49 0.46
C VAL A 6 -7.90 -0.34 -0.63
N ASN A 7 -7.70 0.22 -1.82
CA ASN A 7 -6.98 -0.46 -2.90
C ASN A 7 -5.50 -0.64 -2.54
N GLU A 8 -4.88 0.35 -1.90
CA GLU A 8 -3.52 0.25 -1.36
C GLU A 8 -3.41 -0.87 -0.32
N ALA A 9 -4.30 -0.90 0.67
CA ALA A 9 -4.31 -1.94 1.70
C ALA A 9 -4.55 -3.34 1.13
N ALA A 10 -5.47 -3.49 0.19
CA ALA A 10 -5.73 -4.77 -0.49
C ALA A 10 -4.49 -5.25 -1.24
N ARG A 11 -3.77 -4.35 -1.91
CA ARG A 11 -2.58 -4.72 -2.66
C ARG A 11 -1.38 -5.05 -1.77
N LEU A 12 -1.19 -4.31 -0.68
CA LEU A 12 -0.21 -4.67 0.35
C LEU A 12 -0.50 -6.06 0.92
N THR A 13 -1.77 -6.40 1.13
CA THR A 13 -2.18 -7.73 1.59
C THR A 13 -1.80 -8.83 0.60
N GLU A 14 -2.01 -8.61 -0.70
CA GLU A 14 -1.60 -9.59 -1.72
C GLU A 14 -0.07 -9.75 -1.80
N LEU A 15 0.69 -8.66 -1.70
CA LEU A 15 2.16 -8.70 -1.68
C LEU A 15 2.69 -9.40 -0.42
N ALA A 16 2.06 -9.14 0.74
CA ALA A 16 2.50 -9.72 2.00
C ALA A 16 2.50 -11.25 1.97
N LYS A 17 1.62 -11.86 1.18
CA LYS A 17 1.57 -13.34 1.01
C LYS A 17 2.85 -13.94 0.44
N LEU A 18 3.68 -13.14 -0.24
CA LEU A 18 4.94 -13.58 -0.84
C LEU A 18 6.13 -13.45 0.12
N GLU A 19 5.98 -12.68 1.19
CA GLU A 19 7.05 -12.39 2.14
C GLU A 19 7.10 -13.38 3.30
N ALA A 20 8.33 -13.72 3.70
CA ALA A 20 8.57 -14.54 4.88
C ALA A 20 8.20 -13.75 6.14
N GLY A 21 6.96 -13.93 6.61
CA GLY A 21 6.40 -13.17 7.74
C GLY A 21 4.97 -12.71 7.49
N HIS A 22 4.51 -12.72 6.24
CA HIS A 22 3.14 -12.37 5.84
C HIS A 22 2.68 -10.96 6.26
N VAL A 23 3.63 -10.04 6.43
CA VAL A 23 3.36 -8.67 6.89
C VAL A 23 4.13 -7.69 6.00
N LEU A 24 3.41 -6.70 5.47
CA LEU A 24 3.96 -5.56 4.76
C LEU A 24 3.18 -4.29 5.14
N ALA A 25 3.87 -3.17 5.16
CA ALA A 25 3.29 -1.85 5.37
C ALA A 25 3.83 -0.87 4.34
N SER A 26 3.06 0.18 4.03
CA SER A 26 3.57 1.26 3.19
C SER A 26 4.61 2.08 3.94
N ALA A 27 5.57 2.65 3.20
CA ALA A 27 6.58 3.53 3.79
C ALA A 27 5.96 4.73 4.53
N ILE A 28 4.79 5.20 4.08
CA ILE A 28 4.03 6.27 4.75
C ILE A 28 3.54 5.79 6.13
N ALA A 29 2.99 4.57 6.22
CA ALA A 29 2.52 4.01 7.48
C ALA A 29 3.67 3.80 8.48
N VAL A 30 4.82 3.27 8.01
CA VAL A 30 6.01 3.08 8.85
C VAL A 30 6.59 4.42 9.30
N SER A 31 6.65 5.43 8.43
CA SER A 31 7.15 6.76 8.77
C SER A 31 6.25 7.52 9.76
N GLY A 32 4.95 7.16 9.82
CA GLY A 32 4.00 7.71 10.79
C GLY A 32 3.96 6.95 12.12
N ALA A 33 4.68 5.83 12.25
CA ALA A 33 4.74 5.04 13.47
C ALA A 33 5.63 5.70 14.53
N LEU A 34 5.58 5.18 15.77
CA LEU A 34 6.54 5.54 16.81
C LEU A 34 7.95 5.11 16.36
N ASP A 35 8.98 5.88 16.70
CA ASP A 35 10.38 5.58 16.32
C ASP A 35 10.79 4.14 16.66
N ALA A 36 10.41 3.66 17.85
CA ALA A 36 10.71 2.30 18.29
C ALA A 36 10.06 1.23 17.40
N GLU A 37 8.87 1.49 16.87
CA GLU A 37 8.20 0.59 15.92
C GLU A 37 8.85 0.72 14.54
N ALA A 38 9.08 1.94 14.03
CA ALA A 38 9.70 2.16 12.72
C ALA A 38 11.09 1.50 12.59
N LEU A 39 11.86 1.42 13.68
CA LEU A 39 13.14 0.72 13.75
C LEU A 39 13.05 -0.82 13.63
N CYS A 40 11.86 -1.39 13.83
CA CYS A 40 11.63 -2.84 13.69
C CYS A 40 11.29 -3.25 12.25
N TRP A 41 11.17 -2.29 11.32
CA TRP A 41 10.85 -2.56 9.91
C TRP A 41 12.09 -2.52 9.04
N ASP A 42 12.27 -3.56 8.21
CA ASP A 42 13.27 -3.57 7.15
C ASP A 42 12.67 -3.00 5.85
N VAL A 43 13.49 -2.24 5.11
CA VAL A 43 13.09 -1.69 3.82
C VAL A 43 13.07 -2.81 2.77
N ALA A 44 11.88 -3.10 2.25
CA ALA A 44 11.67 -4.01 1.13
C ALA A 44 11.85 -3.30 -0.23
N GLU A 45 11.46 -3.96 -1.32
CA GLU A 45 11.54 -3.38 -2.65
C GLU A 45 10.48 -2.28 -2.90
N VAL A 46 10.81 -1.36 -3.81
CA VAL A 46 9.84 -0.37 -4.29
C VAL A 46 8.93 -1.04 -5.32
N VAL A 47 7.69 -1.27 -4.94
CA VAL A 47 6.67 -1.85 -5.83
C VAL A 47 5.77 -0.75 -6.37
N GLU A 48 5.63 -0.68 -7.70
CA GLU A 48 4.59 0.15 -8.30
C GLU A 48 3.22 -0.43 -8.00
N LEU A 49 2.52 0.21 -7.08
CA LEU A 49 1.09 0.04 -6.90
C LEU A 49 0.36 0.72 -8.07
N ARG A 50 0.51 0.21 -9.32
CA ARG A 50 -0.23 0.70 -10.51
C ARG A 50 -1.64 1.16 -10.11
N GLY A 51 -1.84 2.48 -10.20
CA GLY A 51 -3.11 3.12 -9.92
C GLY A 51 -4.17 2.60 -10.87
N ALA A 52 -5.43 2.65 -10.44
CA ALA A 52 -6.57 2.29 -11.28
C ALA A 52 -6.41 2.93 -12.68
N PRO A 53 -6.70 2.21 -13.77
CA PRO A 53 -6.89 2.87 -15.06
C PRO A 53 -7.88 4.01 -14.83
N HIS A 54 -7.55 5.19 -15.36
CA HIS A 54 -8.39 6.39 -15.34
C HIS A 54 -9.88 6.02 -15.25
N PRO A 55 -10.65 6.56 -14.28
CA PRO A 55 -12.07 6.24 -14.19
C PRO A 55 -12.69 6.49 -15.56
N PRO A 56 -13.48 5.55 -16.14
CA PRO A 56 -14.06 5.78 -17.46
C PRO A 56 -14.79 7.11 -17.38
N SER A 57 -14.36 8.07 -18.19
CA SER A 57 -14.96 9.40 -18.24
C SER A 57 -16.44 9.19 -18.54
N TRP A 58 -17.29 9.33 -17.53
CA TRP A 58 -18.73 9.21 -17.73
C TRP A 58 -19.15 10.35 -18.64
N PRO A 59 -19.70 10.09 -19.85
CA PRO A 59 -20.11 11.16 -20.74
C PRO A 59 -21.48 11.63 -20.27
N GLY A 60 -21.53 12.78 -19.60
CA GLY A 60 -22.82 13.35 -19.23
C GLY A 60 -22.73 14.37 -18.10
N ARG A 61 -22.30 15.57 -18.45
CA ARG A 61 -22.90 16.78 -17.90
C ARG A 61 -23.31 17.67 -19.07
#